data_AF-A0A7X1GSY8-F1
#
_entry.id   AF-A0A7X1GSY8-F1
#
_cell.length_a   1.000
_cell.length_b   1.000
_cell.length_c   1.000
_cell.angle_alpha   90.00
_cell.angle_beta   90.00
_cell.angle_gamma   90.00
#
_symmetry.space_group_name_H-M   'P 1'
#
loop_
_entity.id
_entity.type
_entity.pdbx_description
1 polymer ?
#
loop_
_entity_poly.entity_id
_entity_poly.type
_entity_poly.pdbx_seq_one_letter_code
_entity_poly.pdbx_strand_id
1 'polypeptide(L)'
;MTKEDKTIIRSAIHDPDRRGILIPAGQLEGSGLSVGDRFTLKKGQRDLFAVTLVQHPAGEIFFDRSGIFIERTRRVDILLGGIFDEYGVEIIDAEPPMLLVKTMDPGLAAIR
;
A
#
# COMPACT_ATOMS: atom_id res chain seq x y z
N MET A 1 13.69 28.04 6.03
CA MET A 1 12.84 27.20 6.90
C MET A 1 12.41 25.99 6.10
N THR A 2 13.22 24.94 6.14
CA THR A 2 12.86 23.62 5.61
C THR A 2 11.73 23.08 6.48
N LYS A 3 10.54 22.90 5.92
CA LYS A 3 9.47 22.17 6.58
C LYS A 3 10.04 20.80 6.89
N GLU A 4 10.07 20.43 8.17
CA GLU A 4 10.21 19.05 8.57
C GLU A 4 9.05 18.30 7.89
N ASP A 5 9.35 17.56 6.83
CA ASP A 5 8.46 16.52 6.34
C ASP A 5 8.30 15.54 7.50
N LYS A 6 7.26 15.74 8.31
CA LYS A 6 6.73 14.69 9.16
C LYS A 6 6.40 13.56 8.21
N THR A 7 7.29 12.57 8.11
CA THR A 7 7.01 11.32 7.43
C THR A 7 5.77 10.73 8.09
N ILE A 8 4.61 10.92 7.47
CA ILE A 8 3.37 10.30 7.92
C ILE A 8 3.58 8.80 7.72
N ILE A 9 3.75 8.08 8.82
CA ILE A 9 3.85 6.62 8.78
C ILE A 9 2.44 6.11 8.49
N ARG A 10 2.21 5.70 7.24
CA ARG A 10 0.96 5.07 6.81
C ARG A 10 1.13 3.57 6.83
N SER A 11 0.06 2.85 7.17
CA SER A 11 0.10 1.39 7.29
C SER A 11 -0.99 0.70 6.48
N ALA A 12 -0.73 -0.55 6.13
CA ALA A 12 -1.71 -1.51 5.65
C ALA A 12 -1.69 -2.72 6.58
N ILE A 13 -2.83 -3.37 6.73
CA ILE A 13 -3.01 -4.53 7.63
C ILE A 13 -3.40 -5.75 6.81
N HIS A 14 -2.94 -6.92 7.25
CA HIS A 14 -3.47 -8.17 6.74
C HIS A 14 -4.91 -8.36 7.23
N ASP A 15 -5.83 -8.55 6.30
CA ASP A 15 -7.24 -8.85 6.55
C ASP A 15 -7.46 -10.35 6.32
N PRO A 16 -7.51 -11.17 7.39
CA PRO A 16 -7.63 -12.62 7.27
C PRO A 16 -9.00 -13.04 6.74
N ASP A 17 -10.06 -12.28 7.02
CA ASP A 17 -11.43 -12.60 6.62
C ASP A 17 -11.60 -12.44 5.11
N ARG A 18 -11.05 -11.35 4.56
CA ARG A 18 -11.05 -11.09 3.12
C ARG A 18 -9.89 -11.76 2.38
N ARG A 19 -8.94 -12.36 3.11
CA ARG A 19 -7.69 -12.95 2.58
C ARG A 19 -6.90 -11.95 1.73
N GLY A 20 -6.64 -10.78 2.29
CA GLY A 20 -5.95 -9.72 1.57
C GLY A 20 -5.19 -8.76 2.44
N ILE A 21 -4.77 -7.65 1.84
CA ILE A 21 -4.12 -6.53 2.52
C ILE A 21 -5.03 -5.33 2.37
N LEU A 22 -5.45 -4.75 3.50
CA LEU A 22 -6.27 -3.55 3.54
C LEU A 22 -5.38 -2.35 3.86
N ILE A 23 -5.42 -1.32 3.01
CA ILE A 23 -4.94 0.03 3.32
C ILE A 23 -6.17 0.81 3.82
N PRO A 24 -6.30 1.08 5.13
CA PRO A 24 -7.49 1.74 5.66
C PRO A 24 -7.71 3.14 5.07
N ALA A 25 -8.96 3.57 4.92
CA ALA A 25 -9.29 4.87 4.30
C ALA A 25 -8.60 6.07 4.97
N GLY A 26 -8.48 6.05 6.31
CA GLY A 26 -7.75 7.09 7.06
C GLY A 26 -6.25 7.15 6.72
N GLN A 27 -5.67 6.05 6.23
CA GLN A 27 -4.29 5.99 5.75
C GLN A 27 -4.14 6.54 4.33
N LEU A 28 -5.23 6.90 3.65
CA LEU A 28 -5.25 7.45 2.29
C LEU A 28 -5.54 8.96 2.27
N GLU A 29 -5.79 9.58 3.42
CA GLU A 29 -6.07 11.01 3.50
C GLU A 29 -4.93 11.85 2.90
N GLY A 30 -5.27 12.82 2.05
CA GLY A 30 -4.30 13.67 1.37
C GLY A 30 -3.58 13.02 0.18
N SER A 31 -3.96 11.80 -0.23
CA SER A 31 -3.35 11.12 -1.39
C SER A 31 -3.89 11.59 -2.76
N GLY A 32 -4.99 12.34 -2.78
CA GLY A 32 -5.72 12.68 -4.00
C GLY A 32 -6.56 11.52 -4.57
N LEU A 33 -6.51 10.34 -3.95
CA LEU A 33 -7.30 9.18 -4.35
C LEU A 33 -8.74 9.28 -3.84
N SER A 34 -9.66 8.73 -4.62
CA SER A 34 -11.10 8.75 -4.37
C SER A 34 -11.73 7.37 -4.52
N VAL A 35 -12.85 7.16 -3.80
CA VAL A 35 -13.67 5.95 -3.95
C VAL A 35 -14.04 5.76 -5.43
N GLY A 36 -13.82 4.56 -5.95
CA GLY A 36 -14.10 4.22 -7.35
C GLY A 36 -12.95 4.43 -8.33
N ASP A 37 -11.79 4.90 -7.86
CA ASP A 37 -10.55 4.83 -8.65
C ASP A 37 -10.28 3.40 -9.14
N ARG A 38 -9.29 3.21 -10.02
CA ARG A 38 -8.82 1.88 -10.46
C ARG A 38 -7.28 1.80 -10.45
N PHE A 39 -6.67 0.64 -10.16
CA PHE A 39 -5.24 0.45 -9.94
C PHE A 39 -4.75 -0.80 -10.68
N THR A 40 -3.48 -0.80 -11.03
CA THR A 40 -2.76 -2.01 -11.45
C THR A 40 -1.58 -2.25 -10.53
N LEU A 41 -1.28 -3.53 -10.28
CA LEU A 41 -0.12 -3.96 -9.51
C LEU A 41 1.11 -4.00 -10.40
N LYS A 42 2.09 -3.14 -10.11
CA LYS A 42 3.43 -3.20 -10.69
C LYS A 42 4.43 -3.75 -9.67
N LYS A 43 5.41 -4.51 -10.18
CA LYS A 43 6.58 -4.90 -9.40
C LYS A 43 7.40 -3.65 -9.12
N GLY A 44 7.77 -3.42 -7.86
CA GLY A 44 8.83 -2.46 -7.54
C GLY A 44 10.12 -2.91 -8.23
N GLN A 45 10.57 -2.19 -9.27
CA GLN A 45 11.82 -2.55 -9.95
C GLN A 45 13.06 -2.21 -9.10
N ARG A 46 12.92 -1.27 -8.14
CA ARG A 46 14.02 -0.77 -7.31
C ARG A 46 13.94 -1.17 -5.85
N ASP A 47 12.74 -1.50 -5.36
CA ASP A 47 12.50 -1.87 -3.97
C ASP A 47 12.30 -3.39 -3.84
N LEU A 48 13.16 -4.03 -3.05
CA LEU A 48 12.94 -5.40 -2.61
C LEU A 48 11.72 -5.44 -1.67
N PHE A 49 10.93 -6.52 -1.75
CA PHE A 49 9.79 -6.76 -0.86
C PHE A 49 8.70 -5.66 -0.89
N ALA A 50 8.40 -5.18 -2.10
CA ALA A 50 7.44 -4.10 -2.30
C ALA A 50 6.54 -4.33 -3.53
N VAL A 51 5.35 -3.74 -3.45
CA VAL A 51 4.33 -3.72 -4.49
C VAL A 51 3.91 -2.28 -4.73
N THR A 52 3.82 -1.86 -6.00
CA THR A 52 3.34 -0.53 -6.37
C THR A 52 1.94 -0.62 -6.97
N LEU A 53 0.99 0.11 -6.40
CA LEU A 53 -0.32 0.39 -6.99
C LEU A 53 -0.21 1.65 -7.83
N VAL A 54 -0.53 1.54 -9.12
CA VAL A 54 -0.54 2.68 -10.05
C VAL A 54 -1.95 2.88 -10.58
N GLN A 55 -2.47 4.11 -10.50
CA GLN A 55 -3.82 4.40 -10.98
C GLN A 55 -3.93 4.05 -12.46
N HIS A 56 -4.99 3.31 -12.82
CA HIS A 56 -5.17 2.77 -14.16
C HIS A 56 -6.66 2.56 -14.45
N PRO A 57 -7.23 3.16 -15.51
CA PRO A 57 -8.68 3.10 -15.79
C PRO A 57 -9.25 1.69 -15.98
N ALA A 58 -8.45 0.75 -16.50
CA ALA A 58 -8.84 -0.66 -16.66
C ALA A 58 -8.34 -1.57 -15.53
N GLY A 59 -7.86 -0.98 -14.44
CA GLY A 59 -7.35 -1.70 -13.28
C GLY A 59 -8.44 -2.40 -12.46
N GLU A 60 -7.99 -3.26 -11.57
CA GLU A 60 -8.82 -3.87 -10.52
C GLU A 60 -8.78 -2.96 -9.30
N ILE A 61 -9.93 -2.69 -8.69
CA ILE A 61 -9.99 -1.98 -7.41
C ILE A 61 -11.17 -2.42 -6.59
N PHE A 62 -10.96 -2.46 -5.26
CA PHE A 62 -12.00 -2.10 -4.31
C PHE A 62 -11.44 -1.07 -3.31
N PHE A 63 -11.46 0.22 -3.69
CA PHE A 63 -11.38 1.36 -2.79
C PHE A 63 -12.83 1.60 -2.39
N ASP A 64 -13.24 0.82 -1.40
CA ASP A 64 -14.55 0.92 -0.80
C ASP A 64 -14.50 1.94 0.35
N ARG A 65 -15.54 2.02 1.16
CA ARG A 65 -15.56 2.95 2.31
C ARG A 65 -14.52 2.62 3.39
N SER A 66 -14.00 1.39 3.40
CA SER A 66 -13.02 0.91 4.37
C SER A 66 -11.59 1.21 3.93
N GLY A 67 -11.34 1.39 2.63
CA GLY A 67 -10.01 1.67 2.10
C GLY A 67 -9.72 0.87 0.83
N ILE A 68 -8.44 0.74 0.48
CA ILE A 68 -8.00 -0.05 -0.69
C ILE A 68 -7.71 -1.46 -0.25
N PHE A 69 -8.37 -2.43 -0.90
CA PHE A 69 -8.11 -3.84 -0.71
C PHE A 69 -7.25 -4.43 -1.82
N ILE A 70 -6.16 -5.09 -1.45
CA ILE A 70 -5.28 -5.86 -2.34
C ILE A 70 -5.52 -7.33 -2.05
N GLU A 71 -6.11 -8.05 -3.02
CA GLU A 71 -6.27 -9.50 -2.89
C GLU A 71 -4.90 -10.18 -2.80
N ARG A 72 -4.77 -11.11 -1.85
CA ARG A 72 -3.57 -11.92 -1.77
C ARG A 72 -3.58 -13.00 -2.83
N THR A 73 -2.79 -12.75 -3.85
CA THR A 73 -2.40 -13.76 -4.83
C THR A 73 -0.99 -14.25 -4.52
N ARG A 74 -0.62 -15.42 -5.04
CA ARG A 74 0.76 -15.92 -4.97
C ARG A 74 1.78 -14.90 -5.47
N ARG A 75 1.39 -14.07 -6.45
CA ARG A 75 2.23 -12.99 -6.97
C ARG A 75 2.46 -11.90 -5.92
N VAL A 76 1.42 -11.46 -5.22
CA VAL A 76 1.52 -10.46 -4.15
C VAL A 76 2.39 -10.99 -3.01
N ASP A 77 2.18 -12.23 -2.58
CA ASP A 77 2.98 -12.86 -1.51
C ASP A 77 4.48 -12.91 -1.87
N ILE A 78 4.80 -13.29 -3.11
CA ILE A 78 6.19 -13.31 -3.59
C ILE A 78 6.77 -11.89 -3.61
N LEU A 79 6.01 -10.90 -4.08
CA LEU A 79 6.47 -9.52 -4.19
C LEU A 79 6.69 -8.87 -2.82
N LEU A 80 5.90 -9.24 -1.82
CA LEU A 80 6.03 -8.76 -0.44
C LEU A 80 6.92 -9.67 0.42
N GLY A 81 7.48 -10.75 -0.11
CA GLY A 81 8.36 -11.65 0.65
C GLY A 81 7.66 -12.48 1.73
N GLY A 82 6.34 -12.57 1.71
CA GLY A 82 5.55 -13.35 2.68
C GLY A 82 4.29 -12.66 3.18
N ILE A 83 3.74 -13.22 4.25
CA ILE A 83 2.53 -12.75 4.93
C ILE A 83 2.98 -12.13 6.25
N PHE A 84 2.61 -10.87 6.45
CA PHE A 84 2.91 -10.11 7.65
C PHE A 84 1.63 -9.47 8.16
N ASP A 85 1.56 -9.18 9.46
CA ASP A 85 0.37 -8.55 10.04
C ASP A 85 0.23 -7.08 9.60
N GLU A 86 1.37 -6.40 9.42
CA GLU A 86 1.43 -4.99 9.04
C GLU A 86 2.45 -4.74 7.93
N TYR A 87 2.12 -3.76 7.08
CA TYR A 87 2.95 -3.27 5.98
C TYR A 87 3.02 -1.74 6.05
N GLY A 88 4.14 -1.17 5.60
CA GLY A 88 4.29 0.27 5.42
C GLY A 88 3.69 0.73 4.08
N VAL A 89 3.09 1.91 4.07
CA VAL A 89 2.54 2.52 2.86
C VAL A 89 3.19 3.88 2.62
N GLU A 90 3.66 4.11 1.40
CA GLU A 90 4.14 5.41 0.94
C GLU A 90 3.27 5.90 -0.21
N ILE A 91 2.90 7.18 -0.16
CA ILE A 91 2.24 7.86 -1.27
C ILE A 91 3.36 8.56 -2.06
N ILE A 92 3.51 8.16 -3.31
CA ILE A 92 4.44 8.82 -4.24
C ILE A 92 3.65 9.89 -4.97
N ASP A 93 4.04 11.15 -4.74
CA ASP A 93 3.50 12.31 -5.44
C ASP A 93 3.94 12.28 -6.92
N ALA A 94 3.03 11.78 -7.76
CA ALA A 94 3.20 11.59 -9.19
C ALA A 94 1.86 11.85 -9.89
N GLU A 95 1.88 12.03 -11.21
CA GLU A 95 0.66 12.15 -12.02
C GLU A 95 0.52 10.94 -12.96
N PRO A 96 -0.38 9.97 -12.66
CA PRO A 96 -1.25 9.86 -11.47
C PRO A 96 -0.52 9.39 -10.20
N PRO A 97 -1.11 9.60 -9.00
CA PRO A 97 -0.49 9.20 -7.73
C PRO A 97 -0.29 7.68 -7.66
N MET A 98 0.78 7.27 -6.98
CA MET A 98 1.10 5.86 -6.77
C MET A 98 1.18 5.54 -5.28
N LEU A 99 0.79 4.32 -4.92
CA LEU A 99 1.01 3.81 -3.57
C LEU A 99 2.06 2.71 -3.60
N LEU A 100 3.07 2.84 -2.76
CA LEU A 100 4.06 1.79 -2.53
C LEU A 100 3.73 1.09 -1.22
N VAL A 101 3.41 -0.20 -1.29
CA VAL A 101 3.23 -1.07 -0.13
C VAL A 101 4.50 -1.87 0.06
N LYS A 102 5.12 -1.76 1.23
CA LYS A 102 6.38 -2.41 1.58
C LYS A 102 6.27 -3.17 2.88
N THR A 103 7.01 -4.25 3.03
CA THR A 103 7.18 -4.87 4.35
C THR A 103 7.80 -3.88 5.32
N MET A 104 7.25 -3.77 6.52
CA MET A 104 8.02 -3.13 7.60
C MET A 104 9.17 -4.07 7.95
N ASP A 105 10.39 -3.56 7.95
CA ASP A 105 11.57 -4.36 8.30
C ASP A 105 11.31 -5.06 9.66
N PRO A 106 11.33 -6.41 9.73
CA PRO A 106 11.11 -7.11 11.00
C PRO A 106 12.14 -6.72 12.07
N GLY A 107 13.29 -6.14 11.69
CA GLY A 107 14.27 -5.58 12.61
C GLY A 107 13.84 -4.29 13.34
N LEU A 108 12.82 -3.58 12.84
CA LEU A 108 12.31 -2.33 13.43
C LEU A 108 11.02 -2.54 14.25
N ALA A 109 10.24 -3.59 13.96
CA ALA A 109 9.06 -3.94 14.74
C ALA A 109 9.40 -4.54 16.13
N ALA A 110 10.62 -5.07 16.29
CA ALA A 110 11.11 -5.61 17.57
C ALA A 110 11.63 -4.53 18.55
N ILE A 111 11.58 -3.25 18.18
CA ILE A 111 11.95 -2.11 19.04
C ILE A 111 10.73 -1.20 19.18
N ARG A 112 9.68 -1.69 19.86
CA ARG A 112 8.63 -0.86 20.44
C ARG A 112 8.25 -1.38 21.81
#